data_AF-A0A960PMW1-F1
#
_entry.id   AF-A0A960PMW1-F1
#
_cell.length_a   1.000
_cell.length_b   1.000
_cell.length_c   1.000
_cell.angle_alpha   90.00
_cell.angle_beta   90.00
_cell.angle_gamma   90.00
#
_symmetry.space_group_name_H-M   'P 1'
#
loop_
_entity.id
_entity.type
_entity.pdbx_description
1 polymer ?
#
loop_
_entity_poly.entity_id
_entity_poly.type
_entity_poly.pdbx_seq_one_letter_code
_entity_poly.pdbx_strand_id
1 'polypeptide(L)'
;QIDRKLSRFAAARLTSALNTGGGATFGPLELADIQPPTLPGPGWQVIKPRLAGICGSDLSTIDGAASRYFEPIVSFPFVPGHEVVADATDDHGNPNGTRYVLEPVLGCVARAIDPVCPSCARGDLGNCERIAFGCLEPGLQSGFCCDTGGGWSTSMVAHESQLHVVPESLSDEDAVL
;
A
#
# COMPACT_ATOMS: atom_id res chain seq x y z
N GLN A 1 -5.64 -3.93 -9.44
CA GLN A 1 -6.34 -2.81 -8.78
C GLN A 1 -7.64 -3.31 -8.16
N ILE A 2 -8.08 -2.70 -7.06
CA ILE A 2 -9.35 -2.96 -6.38
C ILE A 2 -10.25 -1.73 -6.53
N ASP A 3 -11.44 -1.92 -7.08
CA ASP A 3 -12.48 -0.89 -7.21
C ASP A 3 -13.52 -0.97 -6.10
N ARG A 4 -14.16 0.17 -5.78
CA ARG A 4 -15.30 0.23 -4.85
C ARG A 4 -16.62 -0.25 -5.51
N LYS A 5 -16.67 -1.50 -5.97
CA LYS A 5 -17.87 -2.12 -6.53
C LYS A 5 -18.50 -3.07 -5.51
N LEU A 6 -19.49 -2.58 -4.74
CA LEU A 6 -20.14 -3.37 -3.67
C LEU A 6 -20.68 -4.72 -4.14
N SER A 7 -21.19 -4.79 -5.37
CA SER A 7 -21.65 -6.04 -5.98
C SER A 7 -20.53 -7.07 -6.12
N ARG A 8 -19.32 -6.66 -6.51
CA ARG A 8 -18.15 -7.54 -6.60
C ARG A 8 -17.68 -8.01 -5.23
N PHE A 9 -17.70 -7.14 -4.22
CA PHE A 9 -17.41 -7.55 -2.83
C PHE A 9 -18.43 -8.55 -2.28
N ALA A 10 -19.72 -8.36 -2.57
CA ALA A 10 -20.76 -9.31 -2.17
C ALA A 10 -20.62 -10.65 -2.90
N ALA A 11 -20.32 -10.62 -4.21
CA ALA A 11 -20.04 -11.82 -4.99
C ALA A 11 -18.83 -12.58 -4.43
N ALA A 12 -17.72 -11.87 -4.17
CA ALA A 12 -16.52 -12.45 -3.58
C ALA A 12 -16.81 -13.17 -2.26
N ARG A 13 -17.58 -12.54 -1.37
CA ARG A 13 -17.94 -13.11 -0.06
C ARG A 13 -18.77 -14.39 -0.18
N LEU A 14 -19.65 -14.46 -1.17
CA LEU A 14 -20.45 -15.66 -1.42
C LEU A 14 -19.61 -16.78 -2.04
N THR A 15 -18.75 -16.45 -3.01
CA THR A 15 -17.94 -17.46 -3.71
C THR A 15 -16.78 -17.97 -2.87
N SER A 16 -16.15 -17.12 -2.05
CA SER A 16 -15.06 -17.50 -1.12
C SER A 16 -15.56 -18.45 -0.02
N ALA A 17 -16.82 -18.31 0.41
CA ALA A 17 -17.44 -19.24 1.35
C ALA A 17 -17.72 -20.63 0.76
N LEU A 18 -17.80 -20.75 -0.58
CA LEU A 18 -18.12 -21.98 -1.28
C LEU A 18 -16.87 -22.71 -1.78
N ASN A 19 -15.86 -21.97 -2.25
CA ASN A 19 -14.62 -22.53 -2.78
C ASN A 19 -13.44 -21.60 -2.48
N THR A 20 -12.29 -22.19 -2.11
CA THR A 20 -11.02 -21.47 -2.01
C THR A 20 -10.68 -20.76 -3.32
N GLY A 21 -10.32 -19.48 -3.26
CA GLY A 21 -9.98 -18.68 -4.44
C GLY A 21 -11.18 -18.11 -5.21
N GLY A 22 -12.43 -18.43 -4.81
CA GLY A 22 -13.63 -17.88 -5.44
C GLY A 22 -13.71 -16.35 -5.39
N GLY A 23 -13.13 -15.73 -4.35
CA GLY A 23 -13.00 -14.28 -4.22
C GLY A 23 -12.08 -13.67 -5.28
N ALA A 24 -10.98 -14.34 -5.66
CA ALA A 24 -10.08 -13.84 -6.68
C ALA A 24 -10.68 -13.87 -8.09
N THR A 25 -11.58 -14.82 -8.38
CA THR A 25 -12.22 -14.95 -9.71
C THR A 25 -13.36 -13.96 -9.93
N PHE A 26 -14.20 -13.75 -8.92
CA PHE A 26 -15.44 -12.95 -9.06
C PHE A 26 -15.42 -11.65 -8.24
N GLY A 27 -14.34 -11.41 -7.50
CA GLY A 27 -14.24 -10.32 -6.57
C GLY A 27 -13.73 -9.02 -7.17
N PRO A 28 -13.29 -8.10 -6.30
CA PRO A 28 -13.06 -6.71 -6.68
C PRO A 28 -11.69 -6.49 -7.34
N LEU A 29 -10.79 -7.49 -7.31
CA LEU A 29 -9.44 -7.42 -7.85
C LEU A 29 -9.44 -7.65 -9.37
N GLU A 30 -8.77 -6.76 -10.09
CA GLU A 30 -8.60 -6.83 -11.53
C GLU A 30 -7.14 -6.53 -11.92
N LEU A 31 -6.59 -7.31 -12.85
CA LEU A 31 -5.34 -6.97 -13.53
C LEU A 31 -5.65 -5.90 -14.58
N ALA A 32 -5.02 -4.74 -14.47
CA ALA A 32 -5.31 -3.60 -15.33
C ALA A 32 -4.06 -2.78 -15.58
N ASP A 33 -3.95 -2.22 -16.79
CA ASP A 33 -2.99 -1.17 -17.11
C ASP A 33 -3.55 0.17 -16.63
N ILE A 34 -2.91 0.76 -15.63
CA ILE A 34 -3.32 2.03 -15.01
C ILE A 34 -2.19 3.05 -15.10
N GLN A 35 -2.55 4.33 -15.00
CA GLN A 35 -1.53 5.38 -14.88
C GLN A 35 -0.83 5.25 -13.52
N PRO A 36 0.52 5.37 -13.47
CA PRO A 36 1.24 5.41 -12.21
C PRO A 36 0.76 6.57 -11.33
N PRO A 37 0.82 6.44 -9.99
CA PRO A 37 0.48 7.54 -9.10
C PRO A 37 1.37 8.77 -9.33
N THR A 38 0.78 9.95 -9.26
CA THR A 38 1.54 11.21 -9.22
C THR A 38 2.18 11.40 -7.85
N LEU A 39 3.33 12.06 -7.78
CA LEU A 39 3.98 12.37 -6.49
C LEU A 39 3.07 13.30 -5.65
N PRO A 40 2.67 12.90 -4.43
CA PRO A 40 1.80 13.72 -3.59
C PRO A 40 2.42 15.04 -3.11
N GLY A 41 3.74 15.14 -3.08
CA GLY A 41 4.44 16.35 -2.65
C GLY A 41 5.94 16.15 -2.42
N PRO A 42 6.61 17.09 -1.74
CA PRO A 42 8.01 16.96 -1.37
C PRO A 42 8.28 15.68 -0.55
N GLY A 43 9.47 15.11 -0.71
CA GLY A 43 9.88 13.87 -0.01
C GLY A 43 9.28 12.58 -0.59
N TRP A 44 8.36 12.67 -1.55
CA TRP A 44 7.84 11.51 -2.27
C TRP A 44 8.69 11.19 -3.48
N GLN A 45 8.92 9.90 -3.72
CA GLN A 45 9.64 9.41 -4.88
C GLN A 45 8.97 8.16 -5.47
N VAL A 46 9.25 7.89 -6.74
CA VAL A 46 8.87 6.65 -7.39
C VAL A 46 9.78 5.53 -6.89
N ILE A 47 9.21 4.36 -6.64
CA ILE A 47 9.93 3.12 -6.37
C ILE A 47 9.35 2.00 -7.24
N LYS A 48 10.20 1.05 -7.61
CA LYS A 48 9.78 -0.10 -8.43
C LYS A 48 9.77 -1.36 -7.58
N PRO A 49 8.59 -1.91 -7.23
CA PRO A 49 8.50 -3.15 -6.49
C PRO A 49 9.28 -4.28 -7.16
N ARG A 50 10.09 -4.99 -6.38
CA ARG A 50 10.84 -6.20 -6.77
C ARG A 50 10.11 -7.44 -6.28
N LEU A 51 9.68 -7.37 -5.03
CA LEU A 51 8.94 -8.42 -4.33
C LEU A 51 7.86 -7.75 -3.49
N ALA A 52 6.68 -8.34 -3.50
CA ALA A 52 5.59 -7.95 -2.62
C ALA A 52 5.03 -9.20 -1.92
N GLY A 53 4.92 -9.12 -0.59
CA GLY A 53 4.25 -10.12 0.21
C GLY A 53 2.73 -10.08 0.04
N ILE A 54 2.08 -11.06 0.67
CA ILE A 54 0.63 -11.23 0.68
C ILE A 54 0.20 -11.46 2.12
N CYS A 55 -0.53 -10.50 2.67
CA CYS A 55 -1.00 -10.54 4.04
C CYS A 55 -2.45 -11.05 4.15
N GLY A 56 -2.87 -11.42 5.36
CA GLY A 56 -4.26 -11.77 5.64
C GLY A 56 -5.26 -10.64 5.36
N SER A 57 -4.82 -9.38 5.44
CA SER A 57 -5.64 -8.20 5.09
C SER A 57 -5.90 -8.09 3.59
N ASP A 58 -4.92 -8.41 2.75
CA ASP A 58 -5.08 -8.47 1.29
C ASP A 58 -6.08 -9.57 0.92
N LEU A 59 -5.89 -10.78 1.47
CA LEU A 59 -6.80 -11.92 1.26
C LEU A 59 -8.22 -11.61 1.74
N SER A 60 -8.37 -11.02 2.93
CA SER A 60 -9.68 -10.62 3.46
C SER A 60 -10.38 -9.61 2.55
N THR A 61 -9.63 -8.70 1.93
CA THR A 61 -10.19 -7.72 0.99
C THR A 61 -10.65 -8.40 -0.29
N ILE A 62 -9.82 -9.28 -0.86
CA ILE A 62 -10.14 -10.05 -2.08
C ILE A 62 -11.38 -10.93 -1.86
N ASP A 63 -11.49 -11.56 -0.70
CA ASP A 63 -12.60 -12.46 -0.36
C ASP A 63 -13.86 -11.71 0.10
N GLY A 64 -13.86 -10.37 0.13
CA GLY A 64 -15.00 -9.58 0.63
C GLY A 64 -15.31 -9.78 2.12
N ALA A 65 -14.33 -10.28 2.87
CA ALA A 65 -14.39 -10.52 4.31
C ALA A 65 -13.88 -9.33 5.13
N ALA A 66 -13.16 -8.38 4.52
CA ALA A 66 -12.64 -7.19 5.19
C ALA A 66 -13.77 -6.39 5.88
N SER A 67 -13.51 -5.99 7.12
CA SER A 67 -14.47 -5.24 7.91
C SER A 67 -14.73 -3.87 7.29
N ARG A 68 -16.01 -3.56 7.08
CA ARG A 68 -16.48 -2.26 6.60
C ARG A 68 -16.18 -1.12 7.58
N TYR A 69 -15.87 -1.45 8.84
CA TYR A 69 -15.40 -0.50 9.84
C TYR A 69 -14.18 0.31 9.38
N PHE A 70 -13.30 -0.28 8.57
CA PHE A 70 -12.09 0.38 8.08
C PHE A 70 -12.31 1.24 6.82
N GLU A 71 -13.52 1.28 6.24
CA GLU A 71 -13.77 2.09 5.04
C GLU A 71 -13.40 3.58 5.17
N PRO A 72 -13.61 4.27 6.31
CA PRO A 72 -13.25 5.68 6.42
C PRO A 72 -11.74 5.93 6.38
N ILE A 73 -10.92 4.88 6.49
CA ILE A 73 -9.45 4.94 6.47
C ILE A 73 -8.86 4.19 5.27
N VAL A 74 -9.66 3.96 4.22
CA VAL A 74 -9.24 3.36 2.93
C VAL A 74 -9.82 4.19 1.79
N SER A 75 -9.04 4.42 0.75
CA SER A 75 -9.47 5.11 -0.47
C SER A 75 -9.39 4.21 -1.69
N PHE A 76 -10.33 4.39 -2.62
CA PHE A 76 -10.48 3.57 -3.82
C PHE A 76 -10.42 4.46 -5.08
N PRO A 77 -10.00 3.92 -6.24
CA PRO A 77 -9.44 2.59 -6.41
C PRO A 77 -7.99 2.52 -5.93
N PHE A 78 -7.54 1.36 -5.44
CA PHE A 78 -6.16 1.20 -4.97
C PHE A 78 -5.52 -0.08 -5.53
N VAL A 79 -4.19 -0.10 -5.55
CA VAL A 79 -3.41 -1.32 -5.84
C VAL A 79 -3.00 -1.95 -4.51
N PRO A 80 -3.27 -3.24 -4.26
CA PRO A 80 -2.86 -3.92 -3.02
C PRO A 80 -1.35 -4.13 -2.88
N GLY A 81 -0.95 -4.68 -1.73
CA GLY A 81 0.44 -5.00 -1.40
C GLY A 81 1.11 -3.91 -0.56
N HIS A 82 1.44 -4.26 0.68
CA HIS A 82 2.03 -3.38 1.69
C HIS A 82 3.28 -3.97 2.35
N GLU A 83 3.59 -5.24 2.07
CA GLU A 83 4.85 -5.88 2.40
C GLU A 83 5.72 -5.76 1.14
N VAL A 84 6.66 -4.80 1.07
CA VAL A 84 7.33 -4.45 -0.22
C VAL A 84 8.83 -4.26 -0.06
N VAL A 85 9.58 -4.94 -0.93
CA VAL A 85 10.96 -4.59 -1.28
C VAL A 85 10.97 -3.99 -2.69
N ALA A 86 11.63 -2.85 -2.86
CA ALA A 86 11.62 -2.10 -4.11
C ALA A 86 12.98 -1.53 -4.47
N ASP A 87 13.23 -1.33 -5.76
CA ASP A 87 14.36 -0.55 -6.24
C ASP A 87 14.04 0.94 -6.13
N ALA A 88 14.99 1.71 -5.62
CA ALA A 88 15.02 3.16 -5.73
C ALA A 88 15.21 3.59 -7.19
N THR A 89 14.60 4.70 -7.60
CA THR A 89 14.78 5.25 -8.95
C THR A 89 15.66 6.51 -8.96
N ASP A 90 16.31 6.77 -10.09
CA ASP A 90 16.90 8.07 -10.42
C ASP A 90 15.82 9.09 -10.87
N ASP A 91 16.24 10.31 -11.20
CA ASP A 91 15.36 11.39 -11.69
C ASP A 91 14.68 11.08 -13.04
N HIS A 92 15.10 10.01 -13.72
CA HIS A 92 14.53 9.51 -14.96
C HIS A 92 13.65 8.28 -14.75
N GLY A 93 13.46 7.84 -13.50
CA GLY A 93 12.67 6.67 -13.15
C GLY A 93 13.37 5.32 -13.39
N ASN A 94 14.70 5.30 -13.57
CA ASN A 94 15.48 4.06 -13.72
C ASN A 94 15.99 3.57 -12.37
N PRO A 95 16.02 2.25 -12.10
CA PRO A 95 16.65 1.71 -10.90
C PRO A 95 18.08 2.21 -10.72
N ASN A 96 18.40 2.74 -9.54
CA ASN A 96 19.72 3.30 -9.24
C ASN A 96 20.64 2.34 -8.46
N GLY A 97 20.17 1.13 -8.16
CA GLY A 97 20.90 0.08 -7.44
C GLY A 97 20.65 0.03 -5.94
N THR A 98 20.01 1.04 -5.34
CA THR A 98 19.59 0.98 -3.94
C THR A 98 18.29 0.22 -3.79
N ARG A 99 18.24 -0.71 -2.82
CA ARG A 99 17.02 -1.43 -2.43
C ARG A 99 16.42 -0.82 -1.17
N TYR A 100 15.11 -0.66 -1.14
CA TYR A 100 14.34 -0.25 0.03
C TYR A 100 13.37 -1.34 0.47
N VAL A 101 13.21 -1.52 1.77
CA VAL A 101 12.02 -2.09 2.37
C VAL A 101 11.10 -0.96 2.80
N LEU A 102 9.80 -1.15 2.56
CA LEU A 102 8.76 -0.19 2.87
C LEU A 102 8.22 -0.38 4.30
N GLU A 103 8.26 0.65 5.12
CA GLU A 103 7.36 0.82 6.27
C GLU A 103 6.03 1.39 5.75
N PRO A 104 4.97 0.57 5.65
CA PRO A 104 3.83 0.92 4.81
C PRO A 104 2.93 1.99 5.43
N VAL A 105 3.03 2.27 6.74
CA VAL A 105 2.15 3.22 7.42
C VAL A 105 2.27 4.63 6.84
N LEU A 106 1.12 5.21 6.49
CA LEU A 106 1.01 6.60 6.02
C LEU A 106 0.87 7.56 7.21
N GLY A 107 1.97 7.73 7.95
CA GLY A 107 2.05 8.55 9.16
C GLY A 107 1.97 10.07 8.91
N CYS A 108 2.01 10.86 9.99
CA CYS A 108 1.91 12.34 9.92
C CYS A 108 2.94 12.97 8.97
N VAL A 109 4.19 12.47 8.96
CA VAL A 109 5.26 13.01 8.12
C VAL A 109 4.96 12.81 6.63
N ALA A 110 4.63 11.58 6.21
CA ALA A 110 4.24 11.28 4.83
C ALA A 110 3.01 12.10 4.38
N ARG A 111 2.12 12.43 5.32
CA ARG A 111 0.91 13.24 5.11
C ARG A 111 1.14 14.76 5.20
N ALA A 112 2.38 15.22 5.35
CA ALA A 112 2.74 16.63 5.52
C ALA A 112 2.01 17.33 6.68
N ILE A 113 1.81 16.62 7.81
CA ILE A 113 1.15 17.15 9.00
C ILE A 113 2.19 17.55 10.05
N ASP A 114 2.21 18.85 10.37
CA ASP A 114 3.02 19.45 11.42
C ASP A 114 2.15 20.26 12.40
N PRO A 115 2.31 20.10 13.73
CA PRO A 115 3.16 19.12 14.40
C PRO A 115 2.63 17.69 14.25
N VAL A 116 3.51 16.69 14.27
CA VAL A 116 3.12 15.27 14.25
C VAL A 116 2.28 14.89 15.49
N CYS A 117 1.49 13.80 15.40
CA CYS A 117 0.67 13.35 16.53
C CYS A 117 1.53 12.73 17.65
N PRO A 118 1.01 12.58 18.89
CA PRO A 118 1.77 12.01 20.01
C PRO A 118 2.36 10.63 19.72
N SER A 119 1.63 9.74 19.03
CA SER A 119 2.14 8.42 18.64
C SER A 119 3.30 8.52 17.64
N CYS A 120 3.15 9.31 16.57
CA CYS A 120 4.23 9.54 15.61
C CYS A 120 5.46 10.19 16.27
N ALA A 121 5.27 11.12 17.21
CA ALA A 121 6.37 11.76 17.93
C ALA A 121 7.22 10.76 18.74
N ARG A 122 6.64 9.62 19.15
CA ARG A 122 7.34 8.54 19.85
C ARG A 122 7.86 7.42 18.93
N GLY A 123 7.57 7.50 17.62
CA GLY A 123 7.88 6.42 16.67
C GLY A 123 6.85 5.30 16.62
N ASP A 124 5.72 5.41 17.33
CA ASP A 124 4.62 4.43 17.32
C ASP A 124 3.76 4.62 16.06
N LEU A 125 4.35 4.45 14.87
CA LEU A 125 3.72 4.81 13.59
C LEU A 125 2.38 4.10 13.37
N GLY A 126 2.28 2.81 13.71
CA GLY A 126 1.03 2.04 13.63
C GLY A 126 -0.13 2.59 14.47
N ASN A 127 0.13 3.51 15.42
CA ASN A 127 -0.86 4.21 16.23
C ASN A 127 -1.05 5.68 15.80
N CYS A 128 -0.68 6.03 14.57
CA CYS A 128 -0.89 7.37 14.03
C CYS A 128 -2.37 7.75 14.10
N GLU A 129 -2.66 8.86 14.78
CA GLU A 129 -4.03 9.36 14.97
C GLU A 129 -4.59 10.08 13.73
N ARG A 130 -3.77 10.22 12.66
CA ARG A 130 -4.06 11.10 11.53
C ARG A 130 -3.93 10.46 10.15
N ILE A 131 -4.08 9.13 10.07
CA ILE A 131 -4.02 8.33 8.84
C ILE A 131 -5.11 8.63 7.79
N ALA A 132 -6.00 9.58 8.06
CA ALA A 132 -7.07 10.00 7.14
C ALA A 132 -7.06 11.50 6.82
N PHE A 133 -5.98 12.21 7.15
CA PHE A 133 -5.86 13.66 6.97
C PHE A 133 -4.59 14.03 6.20
N GLY A 134 -4.41 15.31 5.92
CA GLY A 134 -3.20 15.86 5.29
C GLY A 134 -3.30 15.86 3.76
N CYS A 135 -2.16 15.68 3.10
CA CYS A 135 -2.06 15.78 1.64
C CYS A 135 -2.45 14.50 0.86
N LEU A 136 -2.81 13.43 1.54
CA LEU A 136 -3.27 12.19 0.92
C LEU A 136 -4.74 11.94 1.28
N GLU A 137 -5.44 11.28 0.38
CA GLU A 137 -6.71 10.62 0.66
C GLU A 137 -6.59 9.64 1.85
N PRO A 138 -7.73 9.28 2.48
CA PRO A 138 -7.72 8.33 3.58
C PRO A 138 -7.05 7.02 3.21
N GLY A 139 -6.17 6.53 4.07
CA GLY A 139 -5.37 5.34 3.80
C GLY A 139 -4.53 4.98 5.02
N LEU A 140 -4.84 3.84 5.63
CA LEU A 140 -4.08 3.30 6.75
C LEU A 140 -2.60 3.07 6.40
N GLN A 141 -2.34 2.62 5.17
CA GLN A 141 -1.01 2.32 4.67
C GLN A 141 -0.97 2.33 3.13
N SER A 142 0.23 2.43 2.55
CA SER A 142 0.44 2.12 1.12
C SER A 142 -0.10 0.72 0.82
N GLY A 143 -0.76 0.51 -0.31
CA GLY A 143 -1.52 -0.72 -0.57
C GLY A 143 -3.00 -0.67 -0.16
N PHE A 144 -3.44 0.41 0.50
CA PHE A 144 -4.85 0.72 0.81
C PHE A 144 -5.18 2.21 0.62
N CYS A 145 -4.40 2.90 -0.21
CA CYS A 145 -4.56 4.31 -0.54
C CYS A 145 -4.51 4.50 -2.07
N CYS A 146 -5.41 5.30 -2.63
CA CYS A 146 -5.44 5.56 -4.07
C CYS A 146 -4.28 6.43 -4.56
N ASP A 147 -3.69 7.24 -3.68
CA ASP A 147 -2.65 8.22 -4.04
C ASP A 147 -1.25 7.61 -4.10
N THR A 148 -1.03 6.45 -3.48
CA THR A 148 0.31 5.87 -3.31
C THR A 148 0.57 4.66 -4.19
N GLY A 149 -0.49 3.93 -4.54
CA GLY A 149 -0.38 2.58 -5.10
C GLY A 149 0.03 1.54 -4.03
N GLY A 150 0.53 0.40 -4.49
CA GLY A 150 0.93 -0.74 -3.66
C GLY A 150 1.82 -1.72 -4.41
N GLY A 151 2.42 -2.65 -3.69
CA GLY A 151 3.47 -3.57 -4.17
C GLY A 151 3.05 -4.49 -5.31
N TRP A 152 1.74 -4.70 -5.55
CA TRP A 152 1.24 -5.53 -6.65
C TRP A 152 1.16 -4.74 -7.98
N SER A 153 2.16 -3.89 -8.20
CA SER A 153 2.31 -3.07 -9.39
C SER A 153 3.76 -3.05 -9.86
N THR A 154 3.97 -2.54 -11.07
CA THR A 154 5.31 -2.30 -11.62
C THR A 154 5.93 -1.00 -11.12
N SER A 155 5.16 -0.14 -10.45
CA SER A 155 5.59 1.18 -9.97
C SER A 155 4.62 1.70 -8.92
N MET A 156 5.16 2.23 -7.82
CA MET A 156 4.38 2.93 -6.78
C MET A 156 5.17 4.15 -6.29
N VAL A 157 4.56 4.95 -5.41
CA VAL A 157 5.23 6.09 -4.78
C VAL A 157 5.30 5.88 -3.27
N ALA A 158 6.39 6.34 -2.66
CA ALA A 158 6.59 6.28 -1.22
C ALA A 158 7.28 7.56 -0.75
N HIS A 159 6.95 7.98 0.47
CA HIS A 159 7.65 9.08 1.12
C HIS A 159 8.99 8.58 1.68
N GLU A 160 10.04 9.40 1.67
CA GLU A 160 11.38 9.06 2.20
C GLU A 160 11.34 8.54 3.64
N SER A 161 10.39 9.00 4.46
CA SER A 161 10.20 8.52 5.84
C SER A 161 9.70 7.08 5.95
N GLN A 162 9.24 6.49 4.85
CA GLN A 162 8.77 5.10 4.78
C GLN A 162 9.86 4.15 4.27
N LEU A 163 11.01 4.67 3.83
CA LEU A 163 11.99 3.90 3.07
C LEU A 163 13.22 3.60 3.90
N HIS A 164 13.47 2.31 4.09
CA HIS A 164 14.62 1.82 4.83
C HIS A 164 15.54 1.05 3.88
N VAL A 165 16.81 1.44 3.82
CA VAL A 165 17.80 0.79 2.94
C VAL A 165 17.96 -0.68 3.35
N VAL A 166 17.82 -1.59 2.39
CA VAL A 166 18.06 -3.02 2.60
C VAL A 166 19.56 -3.31 2.44
N PRO A 167 20.25 -3.81 3.49
CA PRO A 167 21.65 -4.23 3.40
C PRO A 167 21.87 -5.28 2.30
N GLU A 168 23.02 -5.25 1.62
CA GLU A 168 23.38 -6.26 0.60
C GLU A 168 23.36 -7.69 1.14
N SER A 169 23.59 -7.88 2.44
CA SER A 169 23.58 -9.18 3.10
C SER A 169 22.19 -9.79 3.27
N LEU A 170 21.12 -9.02 3.08
CA LEU A 170 19.74 -9.52 3.14
C LEU A 170 19.18 -9.76 1.73
N SER A 171 18.59 -10.93 1.56
CA SER A 171 17.80 -11.26 0.36
C SER A 171 16.53 -10.40 0.31
N ASP A 172 15.87 -10.35 -0.85
CA ASP A 172 14.60 -9.62 -0.97
C ASP A 172 13.51 -10.34 -0.14
N GLU A 173 13.56 -11.68 -0.07
CA GLU A 173 12.65 -12.53 0.69
C GLU A 173 12.80 -12.37 2.21
N ASP A 174 14.02 -12.20 2.71
CA ASP A 174 14.26 -11.95 4.14
C ASP A 174 13.92 -10.51 4.54
N ALA A 175 14.00 -9.57 3.59
CA ALA A 175 13.78 -8.15 3.86
C ALA A 175 12.31 -7.75 3.80
N VAL A 176 11.44 -8.52 3.13
CA VAL A 176 10.04 -8.12 2.89
C VAL A 176 9.13 -8.25 4.13
N LEU A 177 9.61 -8.86 5.23
CA LEU A 177 8.86 -9.13 6.46
C LEU A 177 9.60 -8.68 7.73
#